data_AF-A0A915D507-F1
#
_entry.id   AF-A0A915D507-F1
#
_cell.length_a   1.000
_cell.length_b   1.000
_cell.length_c   1.000
_cell.angle_alpha   90.00
_cell.angle_beta   90.00
_cell.angle_gamma   90.00
#
_symmetry.space_group_name_H-M   'P 1'
#
loop_
_entity.id
_entity.type
_entity.pdbx_description
1 polymer ?
#
loop_
_entity_poly.entity_id
_entity_poly.type
_entity_poly.pdbx_seq_one_letter_code
_entity_poly.pdbx_strand_id
1 'polypeptide(L)'
;MNKLIFEPQEYARLYNCNHFHIEEVAIEKRQHFYKPVLLITLATITMFILYVPCKLSIHKHRANSCYKILLFMSIANVCNVCLLGYVNGYLSLVGAVFCSSPTFSYVVGCVALSLWAIETVAEIILSLNRCLVMMSARLEAKLF
;
A
#
# COMPACT_ATOMS: atom_id res chain seq x y z
N MET A 1 6.97 5.93 12.09
CA MET A 1 6.49 5.26 13.32
C MET A 1 7.27 5.61 14.58
N ASN A 2 8.61 5.62 14.59
CA ASN A 2 9.39 5.91 15.81
C ASN A 2 8.98 7.21 16.52
N LYS A 3 8.77 8.30 15.77
CA LYS A 3 8.33 9.57 16.36
C LYS A 3 6.96 9.50 17.04
N LEU A 4 6.04 8.70 16.54
CA LEU A 4 4.70 8.54 17.14
C LEU A 4 4.77 7.72 18.45
N ILE A 5 5.63 6.70 18.51
CA ILE A 5 5.65 5.71 19.59
C ILE A 5 6.64 6.12 20.71
N PHE A 6 7.83 6.60 20.34
CA PHE A 6 8.92 6.86 21.29
C PHE A 6 9.13 8.35 21.59
N GLU A 7 8.69 9.25 20.71
CA GLU A 7 8.92 10.70 20.84
C GLU A 7 7.62 11.50 20.66
N PRO A 8 6.58 11.27 21.49
CA PRO A 8 5.26 11.85 21.29
C PRO A 8 5.27 13.39 21.31
N GLN A 9 6.20 14.00 22.04
CA GLN A 9 6.36 15.47 22.08
C GLN A 9 6.85 16.02 20.72
N GLU A 10 7.78 15.32 20.07
CA GLU A 10 8.29 15.68 18.75
C GLU A 10 7.22 15.47 17.67
N TYR A 11 6.44 14.38 17.78
CA TYR A 11 5.28 14.15 16.92
C TYR A 11 4.24 15.25 17.06
N ALA A 12 3.88 15.64 18.30
CA ALA A 12 2.95 16.74 18.55
C ALA A 12 3.50 18.09 18.03
N ARG A 13 4.82 18.32 18.09
CA ARG A 13 5.42 19.53 17.51
C ARG A 13 5.27 19.58 15.98
N LEU A 14 5.47 18.45 15.30
CA LEU A 14 5.47 18.37 13.82
C LEU A 14 4.07 18.21 13.21
N TYR A 15 3.15 17.54 13.90
CA TYR A 15 1.84 17.14 13.37
C TYR A 15 0.67 17.68 14.20
N ASN A 16 0.86 18.76 14.97
CA ASN A 16 -0.27 19.40 15.64
C ASN A 16 -1.23 20.04 14.62
N CYS A 17 -2.50 20.05 15.01
CA CYS A 17 -3.58 20.68 14.25
C CYS A 17 -4.10 21.94 14.96
N ASN A 18 -3.28 22.57 15.80
CA ASN A 18 -3.68 23.75 16.58
C ASN A 18 -3.92 24.99 15.71
N HIS A 19 -3.38 25.01 14.49
CA HIS A 19 -3.52 26.12 13.55
C HIS A 19 -4.62 25.90 12.51
N PHE A 20 -5.20 24.70 12.44
CA PHE A 20 -6.21 24.35 11.45
C PHE A 20 -7.39 23.68 12.14
N HIS A 21 -8.47 24.43 12.33
CA HIS A 21 -9.71 23.87 12.85
C HIS A 21 -10.55 23.33 11.69
N ILE A 22 -10.94 22.06 11.81
CA ILE A 22 -11.71 21.35 10.79
C ILE A 22 -13.03 22.08 10.51
N GLU A 23 -13.59 22.82 11.47
CA GLU A 23 -14.87 23.52 11.34
C GLU A 23 -14.78 24.79 10.47
N GLU A 24 -13.59 25.35 10.24
CA GLU A 24 -13.39 26.59 9.48
C GLU A 24 -13.69 26.43 7.99
N VAL A 25 -13.56 25.21 7.46
CA VAL A 25 -13.82 24.93 6.04
C VAL A 25 -15.11 24.14 5.93
N ALA A 26 -16.09 24.58 5.15
CA ALA A 26 -17.29 23.80 4.92
C ALA A 26 -16.96 22.41 4.32
N ILE A 27 -17.69 21.37 4.73
CA ILE A 27 -17.51 20.00 4.23
C ILE A 27 -17.64 19.97 2.70
N GLU A 28 -18.57 20.74 2.14
CA GLU A 28 -18.80 20.87 0.69
C GLU A 28 -17.57 21.34 -0.09
N LYS A 29 -16.70 22.14 0.52
CA LYS A 29 -15.45 22.60 -0.11
C LYS A 29 -14.33 21.57 -0.06
N ARG A 30 -14.46 20.54 0.79
CA ARG A 30 -13.46 19.49 1.03
C ARG A 30 -13.84 18.16 0.38
N GLN A 31 -15.12 17.93 0.18
CA GLN A 31 -15.61 16.76 -0.53
C GLN A 31 -15.36 16.92 -2.03
N HIS A 32 -14.53 16.05 -2.56
CA HIS A 32 -14.43 15.85 -4.00
C HIS A 32 -15.20 14.58 -4.32
N PHE A 33 -16.23 14.65 -5.16
CA PHE A 33 -17.00 13.45 -5.50
C PHE A 33 -16.29 12.62 -6.58
N TYR A 34 -15.86 13.27 -7.66
CA TYR A 34 -15.33 12.58 -8.84
C TYR A 34 -14.05 11.79 -8.55
N LYS A 35 -13.05 12.42 -7.90
CA LYS A 35 -11.74 11.82 -7.66
C LYS A 35 -11.79 10.53 -6.84
N PRO A 36 -12.44 10.47 -5.66
CA PRO A 36 -12.47 9.26 -4.88
C PRO A 36 -13.41 8.19 -5.42
N VAL A 37 -14.52 8.55 -6.08
CA VAL A 37 -15.36 7.56 -6.79
C VAL A 37 -14.54 6.87 -7.87
N LEU A 38 -13.77 7.63 -8.66
CA LEU A 38 -12.86 7.08 -9.65
C LEU A 38 -11.83 6.15 -8.99
N LEU A 39 -11.21 6.57 -7.89
CA LEU A 39 -10.20 5.80 -7.16
C LEU A 39 -10.75 4.45 -6.67
N ILE A 40 -11.93 4.45 -6.03
CA ILE A 40 -12.59 3.25 -5.50
C ILE A 40 -13.01 2.32 -6.64
N THR A 41 -13.51 2.89 -7.73
CA THR A 41 -13.93 2.12 -8.91
C THR A 41 -12.72 1.42 -9.55
N LEU A 42 -11.62 2.15 -9.76
CA LEU A 42 -10.38 1.59 -10.29
C LEU A 42 -9.83 0.50 -9.36
N ALA A 43 -9.77 0.76 -8.06
CA ALA A 43 -9.34 -0.24 -7.07
C ALA A 43 -10.15 -1.53 -7.17
N THR A 44 -11.48 -1.42 -7.28
CA THR A 44 -12.39 -2.55 -7.41
C THR A 44 -12.15 -3.34 -8.69
N ILE A 45 -12.07 -2.64 -9.82
CA ILE A 45 -11.80 -3.27 -11.13
C ILE A 45 -10.47 -4.02 -11.08
N THR A 46 -9.39 -3.39 -10.61
CA THR A 46 -8.07 -4.04 -10.55
C THR A 46 -8.05 -5.23 -9.59
N MET A 47 -8.77 -5.16 -8.46
CA MET A 47 -8.86 -6.26 -7.50
C MET A 47 -9.51 -7.51 -8.10
N PHE A 48 -10.68 -7.36 -8.71
CA PHE A 48 -11.43 -8.49 -9.26
C PHE A 48 -10.88 -9.02 -10.58
N ILE A 49 -10.45 -8.13 -11.48
CA ILE A 49 -10.03 -8.54 -12.83
C ILE A 49 -8.57 -9.01 -12.84
N LEU A 50 -7.71 -8.43 -12.00
CA LEU A 50 -6.27 -8.69 -12.06
C LEU A 50 -5.79 -9.47 -10.85
N TYR A 51 -5.90 -8.92 -9.64
CA TYR A 51 -5.22 -9.51 -8.48
C TYR A 51 -5.80 -10.87 -8.07
N VAL A 52 -7.12 -11.03 -8.05
CA VAL A 52 -7.78 -12.30 -7.70
C VAL A 52 -7.38 -13.44 -8.66
N PRO A 53 -7.56 -13.34 -9.98
CA PRO A 53 -7.19 -14.43 -10.89
C PRO A 53 -5.68 -14.66 -10.95
N CYS A 54 -4.86 -13.61 -10.91
CA CYS A 54 -3.40 -13.77 -10.90
C CYS A 54 -2.93 -14.53 -9.66
N LYS A 55 -3.44 -14.20 -8.47
CA LYS A 55 -3.09 -14.89 -7.22
C LYS A 55 -3.51 -16.37 -7.27
N LEU A 56 -4.71 -16.68 -7.76
CA LEU A 56 -5.19 -18.06 -7.89
C LEU A 56 -4.31 -18.88 -8.85
N SER A 57 -3.93 -18.30 -9.98
CA SER A 57 -3.04 -18.94 -10.96
C SER A 57 -1.64 -19.20 -10.37
N ILE A 58 -1.06 -18.21 -9.69
CA ILE A 58 0.26 -18.31 -9.05
C ILE A 58 0.26 -19.36 -7.93
N HIS A 59 -0.80 -19.41 -7.12
CA HIS A 59 -0.89 -20.33 -5.99
C HIS A 59 -0.79 -21.81 -6.43
N LYS A 60 -1.26 -22.14 -7.64
CA LYS A 60 -1.15 -23.49 -8.20
C LYS A 60 0.30 -23.93 -8.43
N HIS A 61 1.22 -23.00 -8.64
CA HIS A 61 2.64 -23.27 -8.96
C HIS A 61 3.60 -22.90 -7.82
N ARG A 62 3.09 -22.75 -6.59
CA ARG A 62 3.84 -22.35 -5.38
C ARG A 62 5.04 -23.23 -4.99
N ALA A 63 5.22 -24.38 -5.64
CA ALA A 63 6.37 -25.26 -5.41
C ALA A 63 7.69 -24.59 -5.82
N ASN A 64 7.66 -23.76 -6.87
CA ASN A 64 8.84 -23.05 -7.37
C ASN A 64 9.14 -21.80 -6.53
N SER A 65 10.41 -21.56 -6.18
CA SER A 65 10.83 -20.43 -5.36
C SER A 65 10.44 -19.06 -5.97
N CYS A 66 10.50 -18.93 -7.29
CA CYS A 66 10.02 -17.76 -8.04
C CYS A 66 8.52 -17.45 -7.80
N TYR A 67 7.67 -18.48 -7.77
CA TYR A 67 6.22 -18.33 -7.55
C TYR A 67 5.90 -17.96 -6.10
N LYS A 68 6.76 -18.29 -5.13
CA LYS A 68 6.60 -17.84 -3.74
C LYS A 68 6.80 -16.33 -3.62
N ILE A 69 7.80 -15.77 -4.31
CA ILE A 69 8.06 -14.32 -4.35
C ILE A 69 6.88 -13.60 -5.04
N LEU A 70 6.42 -14.12 -6.19
CA LEU A 70 5.24 -13.59 -6.89
C LEU A 70 3.97 -13.64 -6.04
N LEU A 71 3.78 -14.70 -5.25
CA LEU A 71 2.64 -14.81 -4.34
C LEU A 71 2.71 -13.77 -3.22
N PHE A 72 3.89 -13.57 -2.62
CA PHE A 72 4.13 -12.53 -1.63
C PHE A 72 3.81 -11.12 -2.17
N MET A 73 4.33 -10.80 -3.36
CA MET A 73 4.02 -9.55 -4.07
C MET A 73 2.52 -9.37 -4.29
N SER A 74 1.81 -10.42 -4.73
CA SER A 74 0.38 -10.33 -4.97
C SER A 74 -0.43 -10.04 -3.68
N ILE A 75 0.04 -10.53 -2.53
CA ILE A 75 -0.61 -10.27 -1.24
C ILE A 75 -0.33 -8.84 -0.78
N ALA A 76 0.93 -8.39 -0.88
CA ALA A 76 1.33 -7.01 -0.55
C ALA A 76 0.51 -5.99 -1.37
N ASN A 77 0.30 -6.27 -2.66
CA ASN A 77 -0.43 -5.37 -3.54
C ASN A 77 -1.93 -5.29 -3.20
N VAL A 78 -2.55 -6.43 -2.87
CA VAL A 78 -3.93 -6.44 -2.36
C VAL A 78 -4.04 -5.60 -1.09
N CYS A 79 -3.09 -5.71 -0.15
CA CYS A 79 -3.07 -4.88 1.05
C CYS A 79 -2.92 -3.39 0.69
N ASN A 80 -2.06 -3.05 -0.27
CA ASN A 80 -1.82 -1.68 -0.69
C ASN A 80 -3.06 -1.05 -1.36
N VAL A 81 -3.73 -1.80 -2.24
CA VAL A 81 -5.01 -1.40 -2.85
C VAL A 81 -6.10 -1.19 -1.78
N CYS A 82 -6.12 -2.00 -0.72
CA CYS A 82 -7.03 -1.77 0.40
C CYS A 82 -6.80 -0.43 1.10
N LEU A 83 -5.55 -0.08 1.36
CA LEU A 83 -5.20 1.16 2.07
C LEU A 83 -5.34 2.39 1.16
N LEU A 84 -4.79 2.35 -0.06
CA LEU A 84 -4.75 3.50 -0.96
C LEU A 84 -6.01 3.65 -1.80
N GLY A 85 -6.64 2.54 -2.19
CA GLY A 85 -7.86 2.55 -3.00
C GLY A 85 -9.11 2.76 -2.16
N TYR A 86 -9.36 1.87 -1.19
CA TYR A 86 -10.59 1.90 -0.40
C TYR A 86 -10.53 2.87 0.78
N VAL A 87 -9.54 2.74 1.66
CA VAL A 87 -9.47 3.60 2.87
C VAL A 87 -9.27 5.06 2.48
N ASN A 88 -8.25 5.37 1.68
CA ASN A 88 -8.02 6.75 1.24
C ASN A 88 -9.13 7.29 0.32
N GLY A 89 -9.72 6.45 -0.53
CA GLY A 89 -10.90 6.82 -1.33
C GLY A 89 -12.10 7.19 -0.45
N TYR A 90 -12.39 6.38 0.57
CA TYR A 90 -13.46 6.65 1.52
C TYR A 90 -13.22 7.91 2.35
N LEU A 91 -12.01 8.09 2.89
CA LEU A 91 -11.64 9.32 3.62
C LEU A 91 -11.85 10.56 2.73
N SER A 92 -11.46 10.47 1.46
CA SER A 92 -11.64 11.56 0.49
C SER A 92 -13.11 11.82 0.15
N LEU A 93 -13.99 10.81 0.15
CA LEU A 93 -15.44 10.98 -0.04
C LEU A 93 -16.09 11.73 1.12
N VAL A 94 -15.68 11.43 2.35
CA VAL A 94 -16.17 12.10 3.56
C VAL A 94 -15.56 13.50 3.72
N GLY A 95 -14.54 13.84 2.91
CA GLY A 95 -13.80 15.09 3.05
C GLY A 95 -12.89 15.10 4.27
N ALA A 96 -12.51 13.91 4.76
CA ALA A 96 -11.62 13.75 5.90
C ALA A 96 -10.21 14.23 5.53
N VAL A 97 -9.75 15.23 6.26
CA VAL A 97 -8.37 15.72 6.20
C VAL A 97 -7.52 15.07 7.28
N PHE A 98 -6.19 15.20 7.18
CA PHE A 98 -5.25 14.65 8.18
C PHE A 98 -5.67 14.96 9.63
N CYS A 99 -6.07 16.21 9.90
CA CYS A 99 -6.47 16.65 11.24
C CYS A 99 -7.74 15.99 11.79
N SER A 100 -8.55 15.34 10.95
CA SER A 100 -9.75 14.61 11.41
C SER A 100 -9.38 13.36 12.20
N SER A 101 -8.26 12.71 11.86
CA SER A 101 -7.77 11.52 12.53
C SER A 101 -6.26 11.37 12.28
N PRO A 102 -5.43 12.23 12.89
CA PRO A 102 -4.01 12.38 12.54
C PRO A 102 -3.21 11.10 12.78
N THR A 103 -3.48 10.40 13.90
CA THR A 103 -2.84 9.12 14.22
C THR A 103 -3.19 8.04 13.20
N PHE A 104 -4.47 7.93 12.82
CA PHE A 104 -4.93 6.94 11.85
C PHE A 104 -4.32 7.19 10.47
N SER A 105 -4.41 8.42 9.96
CA SER A 105 -3.84 8.80 8.66
C SER A 105 -2.32 8.60 8.62
N TYR A 106 -1.62 8.92 9.71
CA TYR A 106 -0.17 8.71 9.80
C TYR A 106 0.21 7.22 9.77
N VAL A 107 -0.48 6.37 10.53
CA VAL A 107 -0.22 4.92 10.56
C VAL A 107 -0.53 4.28 9.22
N VAL A 108 -1.69 4.57 8.64
CA VAL A 108 -2.08 4.05 7.31
C VAL A 108 -1.06 4.46 6.25
N GLY A 109 -0.61 5.72 6.26
CA GLY A 109 0.42 6.20 5.34
C GLY A 109 1.76 5.49 5.51
N CYS A 110 2.20 5.26 6.76
CA CYS A 110 3.43 4.51 7.04
C CYS A 110 3.36 3.06 6.54
N VAL A 111 2.23 2.38 6.75
CA VAL A 111 2.04 0.99 6.32
C VAL A 111 2.01 0.91 4.79
N ALA A 112 1.26 1.79 4.12
CA ALA A 112 1.20 1.83 2.66
C ALA A 112 2.58 2.08 2.03
N LEU A 113 3.35 3.04 2.55
CA LEU A 113 4.70 3.32 2.07
C LEU A 113 5.65 2.13 2.29
N SER A 114 5.53 1.46 3.44
CA SER A 114 6.35 0.29 3.78
C SER A 114 6.03 -0.89 2.86
N LEU A 115 4.75 -1.13 2.57
CA LEU A 115 4.32 -2.14 1.59
C LEU A 115 4.90 -1.83 0.20
N TRP A 116 4.82 -0.57 -0.24
CA TRP A 116 5.38 -0.17 -1.52
C TRP A 116 6.91 -0.37 -1.59
N ALA A 117 7.63 -0.02 -0.53
CA ALA A 117 9.08 -0.27 -0.45
C ALA A 117 9.41 -1.77 -0.50
N ILE A 118 8.67 -2.59 0.23
CA ILE A 118 8.85 -4.06 0.22
C ILE A 118 8.56 -4.64 -1.17
N GLU A 119 7.54 -4.14 -1.86
CA GLU A 119 7.21 -4.55 -3.22
C GLU A 119 8.37 -4.28 -4.18
N THR A 120 8.90 -3.06 -4.20
CA THR A 120 10.05 -2.72 -5.07
C THR A 120 11.28 -3.58 -4.80
N VAL A 121 11.57 -3.90 -3.54
CA VAL A 121 12.68 -4.80 -3.19
C VAL A 121 12.42 -6.22 -3.70
N ALA A 122 11.20 -6.72 -3.56
CA ALA A 122 10.85 -8.06 -4.02
C ALA A 122 10.82 -8.18 -5.56
N GLU A 123 10.50 -7.11 -6.30
CA GLU A 123 10.68 -7.04 -7.76
C GLU A 123 12.15 -7.14 -8.17
N ILE A 124 13.04 -6.47 -7.44
CA ILE A 124 14.49 -6.58 -7.67
C ILE A 124 14.94 -8.02 -7.42
N ILE A 125 14.54 -8.64 -6.30
CA ILE A 125 14.88 -10.03 -5.99
C ILE A 125 14.37 -10.99 -7.08
N LEU A 126 13.15 -10.78 -7.57
CA LEU A 126 12.57 -11.56 -8.65
C LEU A 126 13.37 -11.42 -9.96
N SER A 127 13.79 -10.19 -10.30
CA SER A 127 14.61 -9.94 -11.49
C SER A 127 15.97 -10.64 -11.39
N LEU A 128 16.59 -10.64 -10.21
CA LEU A 128 17.84 -11.36 -9.95
C LEU A 128 17.65 -12.87 -10.06
N ASN A 129 16.57 -13.42 -9.50
CA ASN A 129 16.25 -14.85 -9.65
C ASN A 129 16.15 -15.24 -11.13
N ARG A 130 15.51 -14.41 -11.98
CA ARG A 130 15.43 -14.65 -13.42
C ARG A 130 16.77 -14.58 -14.14
N CYS A 131 17.61 -13.60 -13.81
CA CYS A 131 18.97 -13.50 -14.35
C CYS A 131 19.82 -14.73 -13.99
N LEU A 132 19.72 -15.21 -12.74
CA LEU A 132 20.48 -16.38 -12.28
C LEU A 132 20.05 -17.68 -12.97
N VAL A 133 18.75 -17.89 -13.18
CA VAL A 133 18.26 -19.03 -13.96
C VAL A 133 18.84 -19.03 -15.38
N MET A 134 18.95 -17.86 -16.03
CA MET A 134 19.52 -17.74 -17.38
C MET A 134 21.04 -17.95 -17.40
N MET A 135 21.76 -17.50 -16.38
CA MET A 135 23.22 -17.61 -16.32
C MET A 135 23.71 -18.99 -15.88
N SER A 136 23.13 -19.54 -14.81
CA SER A 136 23.51 -20.84 -14.25
C SER A 136 22.43 -21.37 -13.30
N ALA A 137 21.71 -22.40 -13.74
CA ALA A 137 20.72 -23.10 -12.91
C ALA A 137 21.30 -23.67 -11.61
N ARG A 138 22.61 -23.96 -11.58
CA ARG A 138 23.29 -24.52 -10.40
C ARG A 138 23.54 -23.47 -9.31
N LEU A 139 23.66 -22.19 -9.67
CA LEU A 139 23.79 -21.09 -8.72
C LEU A 139 22.43 -20.69 -8.14
N GLU A 140 21.37 -20.74 -8.95
CA GLU A 140 20.01 -20.47 -8.50
C GLU A 140 19.57 -21.43 -7.40
N ALA A 141 19.75 -22.75 -7.60
CA ALA A 141 19.40 -23.77 -6.61
C ALA A 141 20.19 -23.69 -5.28
N LYS A 142 21.28 -22.91 -5.22
CA LYS A 142 22.03 -22.67 -3.99
C LYS A 142 21.54 -21.42 -3.24
N LEU A 143 20.92 -20.48 -3.94
CA LEU A 143 20.54 -19.17 -3.40
C LEU A 143 19.03 -19.06 -3.12
N PHE A 144 18.19 -19.84 -3.81
CA PHE A 144 16.73 -19.83 -3.75
C PHE A 144 16.14 -21.24 -3.59
#